data_AF-A0A1Y5F511-F1
#
_entry.id   AF-A0A1Y5F511-F1
#
_cell.length_a   1.000
_cell.length_b   1.000
_cell.length_c   1.000
_cell.angle_alpha   90.00
_cell.angle_beta   90.00
_cell.angle_gamma   90.00
#
_symmetry.space_group_name_H-M   'P 1'
#
loop_
_entity.id
_entity.type
_entity.pdbx_description
1 polymer ?
#
loop_
_entity_poly.entity_id
_entity_poly.type
_entity_poly.pdbx_seq_one_letter_code
_entity_poly.pdbx_strand_id
1 'polypeptide(L)'
;MKKIILAMALVITSVTQAKTINYDIFKTETTVQSTSSLDLNFFDFKVVNAVKSKTVVVKRCHNNGPVRDRQPGLCNTVTLEKVAVAQVVLGYRPYGTTDRRGDVNNGRYMYFVKFNFPVSTLSVEELNTLENGRRKARKTLARDLFEVVVDRDGRNHNVMIIKK
;
A
#
# COMPACT_ATOMS: atom_id res chain seq x y z
N MET A 1 33.48 49.82 22.34
CA MET A 1 33.45 48.45 22.91
C MET A 1 32.21 48.28 23.78
N LYS A 2 31.59 47.09 23.73
CA LYS A 2 30.49 46.55 24.57
C LYS A 2 29.08 46.82 24.01
N LYS A 3 28.55 45.92 23.16
CA LYS A 3 27.86 44.63 23.48
C LYS A 3 26.37 44.82 23.82
N ILE A 4 25.51 44.68 22.81
CA ILE A 4 24.14 44.12 22.87
C ILE A 4 23.87 43.60 21.45
N ILE A 5 24.32 42.41 21.01
CA ILE A 5 23.90 41.04 21.37
C ILE A 5 22.38 40.87 21.38
N LEU A 6 21.91 40.18 20.33
CA LEU A 6 20.74 39.30 20.28
C LEU A 6 19.36 39.93 20.59
N ALA A 7 18.74 40.48 19.56
CA ALA A 7 17.35 40.11 19.26
C ALA A 7 17.43 39.34 17.93
N MET A 8 17.71 38.04 17.88
CA MET A 8 16.90 36.99 18.49
C MET A 8 15.39 37.29 18.42
N ALA A 9 14.93 37.80 17.28
CA ALA A 9 13.88 37.07 16.59
C ALA A 9 14.56 35.80 16.04
N LEU A 10 14.87 34.77 16.85
CA LEU A 10 13.86 33.78 17.24
C LEU A 10 12.67 33.85 16.30
N VAL A 11 12.98 33.64 15.02
CA VAL A 11 12.38 32.58 14.23
C VAL A 11 12.14 31.40 15.18
N ILE A 12 11.06 31.47 15.94
CA ILE A 12 10.35 30.31 16.45
C ILE A 12 9.74 29.73 15.18
N THR A 13 10.58 29.20 14.29
CA THR A 13 10.20 28.07 13.46
C THR A 13 9.87 27.03 14.50
N SER A 14 8.59 26.96 14.88
CA SER A 14 8.01 25.73 15.38
C SER A 14 8.56 24.66 14.45
N VAL A 15 9.46 23.81 14.95
CA VAL A 15 10.11 22.76 14.17
C VAL A 15 9.00 21.78 13.82
N THR A 16 8.20 22.13 12.81
CA THR A 16 7.25 21.28 12.12
C THR A 16 8.11 20.35 11.31
N GLN A 17 8.47 19.21 11.91
CA GLN A 17 9.16 18.17 11.16
C GLN A 17 8.07 17.45 10.36
N ALA A 18 7.91 17.85 9.10
CA ALA A 18 7.09 17.14 8.14
C ALA A 18 7.91 15.98 7.58
N LYS A 19 7.45 14.74 7.79
CA LYS A 19 8.01 13.55 7.16
C LYS A 19 7.02 13.02 6.14
N THR A 20 7.39 13.03 4.87
CA THR A 20 6.62 12.41 3.80
C THR A 20 7.22 11.07 3.45
N ILE A 21 6.36 10.05 3.42
CA ILE A 21 6.69 8.69 2.98
C ILE A 21 5.97 8.49 1.65
N ASN A 22 6.73 8.27 0.58
CA ASN A 22 6.19 7.92 -0.73
C ASN A 22 6.17 6.39 -0.88
N TYR A 23 5.05 5.87 -1.35
CA TYR A 23 4.88 4.45 -1.65
C TYR A 23 4.97 4.25 -3.15
N ASP A 24 5.80 3.29 -3.56
CA ASP A 24 5.74 2.78 -4.92
C ASP A 24 4.53 1.84 -5.03
N ILE A 25 3.45 2.38 -5.59
CA ILE A 25 2.15 1.73 -5.69
C ILE A 25 2.00 0.86 -6.94
N PHE A 26 2.85 1.03 -7.96
CA PHE A 26 2.70 0.38 -9.28
C PHE A 26 3.68 -0.77 -9.49
N LYS A 27 4.12 -1.39 -8.39
CA LYS A 27 4.99 -2.57 -8.45
C LYS A 27 4.30 -3.70 -9.23
N THR A 28 5.05 -4.29 -10.14
CA THR A 28 4.64 -5.45 -10.95
C THR A 28 5.15 -6.76 -10.38
N GLU A 29 6.01 -6.71 -9.36
CA GLU A 29 6.57 -7.89 -8.68
C GLU A 29 6.37 -7.84 -7.17
N THR A 30 6.22 -9.01 -6.55
CA THR A 30 6.12 -9.16 -5.09
C THR A 30 6.58 -10.56 -4.69
N THR A 31 7.46 -10.62 -3.69
CA THR A 31 7.90 -11.88 -3.10
C THR A 31 6.91 -12.37 -2.04
N VAL A 32 6.54 -13.64 -2.10
CA VAL A 32 5.74 -14.31 -1.07
C VAL A 32 6.40 -15.61 -0.61
N GLN A 33 5.98 -16.12 0.54
CA GLN A 33 6.55 -17.34 1.13
C GLN A 33 5.62 -18.54 1.02
N SER A 34 6.19 -19.68 0.63
CA SER A 34 5.57 -21.00 0.69
C SER A 34 6.65 -22.08 0.55
N THR A 35 6.56 -23.15 1.33
CA THR A 35 7.46 -24.31 1.18
C THR A 35 7.13 -25.16 -0.04
N SER A 36 5.89 -25.08 -0.54
CA SER A 36 5.42 -25.75 -1.77
C SER A 36 5.42 -24.78 -2.96
N SER A 37 5.17 -25.32 -4.16
CA SER A 37 4.75 -24.51 -5.31
C SER A 37 3.50 -23.69 -4.98
N LEU A 38 3.36 -22.55 -5.65
CA LEU A 38 2.20 -21.68 -5.53
C LEU A 38 1.21 -21.94 -6.65
N ASP A 39 -0.04 -22.22 -6.28
CA ASP A 39 -1.17 -22.14 -7.20
C ASP A 39 -1.85 -20.78 -7.03
N LEU A 40 -1.50 -19.86 -7.95
CA LEU A 40 -2.08 -18.52 -7.99
C LEU A 40 -3.30 -18.48 -8.88
N ASN A 41 -4.36 -17.87 -8.36
CA ASN A 41 -5.60 -17.70 -9.10
C ASN A 41 -6.05 -16.25 -9.04
N PHE A 42 -6.46 -15.69 -10.19
CA PHE A 42 -7.17 -14.41 -10.20
C PHE A 42 -8.39 -14.48 -9.28
N PHE A 43 -8.44 -13.61 -8.29
CA PHE A 43 -9.50 -13.55 -7.30
C PHE A 43 -10.50 -12.44 -7.62
N ASP A 44 -9.99 -11.24 -7.90
CA ASP A 44 -10.78 -10.08 -8.30
C ASP A 44 -9.90 -9.07 -9.06
N PHE A 45 -10.55 -8.15 -9.77
CA PHE A 45 -9.90 -7.02 -10.43
C PHE A 45 -10.84 -5.84 -10.29
N LYS A 46 -10.38 -4.72 -9.73
CA LYS A 46 -11.28 -3.61 -9.35
C LYS A 46 -10.55 -2.29 -9.20
N VAL A 47 -11.28 -1.19 -9.32
CA VAL A 47 -10.76 0.14 -9.01
C VAL A 47 -10.75 0.36 -7.49
N VAL A 48 -9.63 0.83 -6.95
CA VAL A 48 -9.46 1.17 -5.53
C VAL A 48 -8.63 2.43 -5.37
N ASN A 49 -8.79 3.12 -4.24
CA ASN A 49 -7.95 4.26 -3.88
C ASN A 49 -6.72 3.78 -3.11
N ALA A 50 -5.56 3.73 -3.78
CA ALA A 50 -4.28 3.39 -3.16
C ALA A 50 -3.62 4.62 -2.55
N VAL A 51 -2.97 4.45 -1.39
CA VAL A 51 -2.21 5.52 -0.73
C VAL A 51 -0.87 5.68 -1.44
N LYS A 52 -0.68 6.81 -2.11
CA LYS A 52 0.55 7.15 -2.82
C LYS A 52 1.58 7.79 -1.90
N SER A 53 1.15 8.68 -1.03
CA SER A 53 2.03 9.32 -0.06
C SER A 53 1.35 9.51 1.29
N LYS A 54 2.14 9.49 2.36
CA LYS A 54 1.72 9.81 3.72
C LYS A 54 2.64 10.88 4.26
N THR A 55 2.09 12.06 4.53
CA THR A 55 2.80 13.15 5.18
C THR A 55 2.38 13.23 6.63
N VAL A 56 3.34 13.15 7.54
CA VAL A 56 3.14 13.32 8.99
C VAL A 56 3.83 14.60 9.39
N VAL A 57 3.05 15.60 9.79
CA VAL A 57 3.57 16.84 10.36
C VAL A 57 3.51 16.73 11.87
N VAL A 58 4.68 16.58 12.49
CA VAL A 58 4.81 16.57 13.94
C VAL A 58 4.89 18.01 14.42
N LYS A 59 3.89 18.47 15.18
CA LYS A 59 3.95 19.75 15.90
C LYS A 59 4.28 19.48 17.36
N ARG A 60 5.10 20.35 17.96
CA ARG A 60 5.26 20.35 19.43
C ARG A 60 3.93 20.76 20.04
N CYS A 61 3.40 19.94 20.94
CA CYS A 61 2.25 20.33 21.74
C CYS A 61 2.67 21.49 22.64
N HIS A 62 2.04 22.66 22.47
CA HIS A 62 2.30 23.79 23.34
C HIS A 62 1.61 23.56 24.69
N ASN A 63 2.36 23.67 25.79
CA ASN A 63 1.81 23.55 27.15
C ASN A 63 0.75 24.60 27.48
N ASN A 64 0.61 25.66 26.66
CA ASN A 64 -0.40 26.70 26.80
C ASN A 64 -1.65 26.52 25.91
N GLY A 65 -1.72 25.47 25.08
CA GLY A 65 -2.91 25.16 24.28
C GLY A 65 -4.08 24.63 25.12
N PRO A 66 -5.30 24.45 24.54
CA PRO A 66 -6.41 23.77 25.21
C PRO A 66 -5.97 22.40 25.73
N VAL A 67 -6.50 21.94 26.87
CA VAL A 67 -6.09 20.67 27.52
C VAL A 67 -6.17 19.48 26.55
N ARG A 68 -7.13 19.50 25.61
CA ARG A 68 -7.28 18.50 24.54
C ARG A 68 -6.02 18.34 23.69
N ASP A 69 -5.29 19.42 23.41
CA ASP A 69 -4.14 19.43 22.49
C ASP A 69 -2.81 19.24 23.24
N ARG A 70 -2.83 19.04 24.56
CA ARG A 70 -1.62 18.78 25.38
C ARG A 70 -1.25 17.30 25.45
N GLN A 71 -2.03 16.40 24.83
CA GLN A 71 -1.73 14.97 24.85
C GLN A 71 -0.64 14.62 23.81
N PRO A 72 0.36 13.80 24.18
CA PRO A 72 1.34 13.26 23.24
C PRO A 72 0.65 12.58 22.05
N GLY A 73 0.90 13.05 20.83
CA GLY A 73 0.38 12.47 19.59
C GLY A 73 -0.81 13.21 18.95
N LEU A 74 -1.55 14.05 19.66
CA LEU A 74 -2.67 14.85 19.08
C LEU A 74 -2.20 16.07 18.27
N CYS A 75 -0.95 16.49 18.45
CA CYS A 75 -0.34 17.58 17.69
C CYS A 75 0.24 17.11 16.34
N ASN A 76 0.12 15.82 16.03
CA ASN A 76 0.54 15.27 14.76
C ASN A 76 -0.62 15.37 13.77
N THR A 77 -0.37 15.97 12.61
CA THR A 77 -1.33 15.96 11.50
C THR A 77 -0.86 14.97 10.45
N VAL A 78 -1.76 14.07 10.04
CA VAL A 78 -1.48 13.04 9.03
C VAL A 78 -2.31 13.34 7.80
N THR A 79 -1.63 13.57 6.68
CA THR A 79 -2.26 13.76 5.36
C THR A 79 -1.93 12.56 4.49
N LEU A 80 -2.94 11.97 3.87
CA LEU A 80 -2.81 10.85 2.94
C LEU A 80 -3.17 11.33 1.53
N GLU A 81 -2.24 11.21 0.60
CA GLU A 81 -2.53 11.37 -0.83
C GLU A 81 -2.95 10.02 -1.37
N LYS A 82 -4.12 9.95 -1.99
CA LYS A 82 -4.66 8.74 -2.59
C LYS A 82 -4.84 8.93 -4.09
N VAL A 83 -4.64 7.86 -4.84
CA VAL A 83 -4.88 7.83 -6.29
C VAL A 83 -5.72 6.60 -6.63
N ALA A 84 -6.65 6.77 -7.58
CA ALA A 84 -7.42 5.66 -8.11
C ALA A 84 -6.51 4.76 -8.95
N VAL A 85 -6.50 3.47 -8.65
CA VAL A 85 -5.72 2.45 -9.35
C VAL A 85 -6.60 1.26 -9.69
N ALA A 86 -6.29 0.60 -10.79
CA ALA A 86 -6.86 -0.69 -11.13
C ALA A 86 -6.05 -1.78 -10.43
N GLN A 87 -6.65 -2.45 -9.44
CA GLN A 87 -5.98 -3.44 -8.60
C GLN A 87 -6.37 -4.86 -9.01
N VAL A 88 -5.41 -5.62 -9.49
CA VAL A 88 -5.51 -7.07 -9.71
C VAL A 88 -5.19 -7.78 -8.39
N VAL A 89 -6.08 -8.67 -7.97
CA VAL A 89 -5.92 -9.47 -6.75
C VAL A 89 -5.75 -10.94 -7.14
N LEU A 90 -4.61 -11.52 -6.80
CA LEU A 90 -4.35 -12.95 -6.92
C LEU A 90 -4.52 -13.62 -5.55
N GLY A 91 -5.21 -14.74 -5.51
CA GLY A 91 -5.34 -15.58 -4.32
C GLY A 91 -4.41 -16.79 -4.41
N TYR A 92 -3.81 -17.17 -3.30
CA TYR A 92 -3.02 -18.41 -3.16
C TYR A 92 -3.15 -18.99 -1.74
N ARG A 93 -2.72 -20.24 -1.57
CA ARG A 93 -2.70 -20.93 -0.27
C ARG A 93 -1.27 -21.37 0.05
N PRO A 94 -0.56 -20.69 0.98
CA PRO A 94 0.82 -21.03 1.29
C PRO A 94 0.91 -22.27 2.17
N TYR A 95 1.95 -23.07 1.96
CA TYR A 95 2.31 -24.20 2.82
C TYR A 95 3.57 -23.87 3.63
N GLY A 96 3.69 -24.47 4.82
CA GLY A 96 4.87 -24.31 5.68
C GLY A 96 5.18 -22.86 6.10
N THR A 97 4.20 -21.96 6.03
CA THR A 97 4.27 -20.63 6.64
C THR A 97 3.63 -20.67 8.02
N THR A 98 4.13 -19.88 8.96
CA THR A 98 3.52 -19.71 10.27
C THR A 98 2.62 -18.49 10.29
N ASP A 99 1.48 -18.60 10.96
CA ASP A 99 0.62 -17.45 11.22
C ASP A 99 1.18 -16.57 12.36
N ARG A 100 0.48 -15.49 12.71
CA ARG A 100 0.89 -14.59 13.80
C ARG A 100 0.90 -15.26 15.19
N ARG A 101 0.27 -16.42 15.33
CA ARG A 101 0.17 -17.19 16.57
C ARG A 101 1.20 -18.33 16.61
N GLY A 102 1.96 -18.53 15.54
CA GLY A 102 2.96 -19.59 15.41
C GLY A 102 2.43 -20.89 14.81
N ASP A 103 1.15 -20.96 14.45
CA ASP A 103 0.55 -22.15 13.86
C ASP A 103 0.95 -22.29 12.39
N VAL A 104 1.29 -23.50 11.98
CA VAL A 104 1.64 -23.79 10.58
C VAL A 104 0.38 -23.76 9.72
N ASN A 105 0.37 -22.87 8.72
CA ASN A 105 -0.80 -22.54 7.91
C ASN A 105 -1.18 -23.66 6.95
N ASN A 106 -0.22 -24.40 6.38
CA ASN A 106 -0.41 -25.58 5.51
C ASN A 106 -1.64 -25.52 4.56
N GLY A 107 -1.83 -24.38 3.89
CA GLY A 107 -2.93 -24.15 2.96
C GLY A 107 -4.32 -23.96 3.57
N ARG A 108 -4.43 -23.81 4.89
CA ARG A 108 -5.69 -23.60 5.61
C ARG A 108 -6.32 -22.24 5.28
N TYR A 109 -5.50 -21.21 5.11
CA TYR A 109 -5.96 -19.86 4.83
C TYR A 109 -5.56 -19.41 3.42
N MET A 110 -6.45 -18.64 2.78
CA MET A 110 -6.18 -18.01 1.49
C MET A 110 -5.52 -16.65 1.73
N TYR A 111 -4.38 -16.45 1.08
CA TYR A 111 -3.62 -15.22 1.07
C TYR A 111 -3.81 -14.51 -0.27
N PHE A 112 -3.53 -13.21 -0.28
CA PHE A 112 -3.71 -12.38 -1.46
C PHE A 112 -2.47 -11.58 -1.79
N VAL A 113 -2.07 -11.62 -3.07
CA VAL A 113 -1.11 -10.70 -3.67
C VAL A 113 -1.89 -9.67 -4.48
N LYS A 114 -1.47 -8.41 -4.43
CA LYS A 114 -2.17 -7.30 -5.08
C LYS A 114 -1.19 -6.52 -5.93
N PHE A 115 -1.57 -6.31 -7.17
CA PHE A 115 -0.81 -5.48 -8.11
C PHE A 115 -1.69 -4.33 -8.58
N ASN A 116 -1.14 -3.12 -8.60
CA ASN A 116 -1.90 -1.95 -9.04
C ASN A 116 -1.37 -1.46 -10.37
N PHE A 117 -2.28 -1.06 -11.23
CA PHE A 117 -2.01 -0.43 -12.52
C PHE A 117 -2.68 0.94 -12.58
N PRO A 118 -2.11 1.91 -13.31
CA PRO A 118 -2.78 3.18 -13.53
C PRO A 118 -4.09 2.95 -14.29
N VAL A 119 -5.19 3.56 -13.82
CA VAL A 119 -6.51 3.49 -14.48
C VAL A 119 -6.42 3.95 -15.94
N SER A 120 -5.53 4.92 -16.23
CA SER A 120 -5.28 5.42 -17.58
C SER A 120 -4.75 4.39 -18.56
N THR A 121 -4.30 3.22 -18.09
CA THR A 121 -3.84 2.12 -18.96
C THR A 121 -4.98 1.22 -19.44
N LEU A 122 -6.21 1.46 -18.98
CA LEU A 122 -7.40 0.68 -19.33
C LEU A 122 -8.29 1.41 -20.33
N SER A 123 -8.96 0.65 -21.18
CA SER A 123 -9.99 1.18 -22.10
C SER A 123 -11.26 1.55 -21.33
N VAL A 124 -12.13 2.35 -21.96
CA VAL A 124 -13.43 2.73 -21.39
C VAL A 124 -14.30 1.51 -21.09
N GLU A 125 -14.27 0.50 -21.97
CA GLU A 125 -15.04 -0.74 -21.80
C GLU A 125 -14.52 -1.58 -20.63
N GLU A 126 -13.19 -1.65 -20.47
CA GLU A 126 -12.53 -2.32 -19.35
C GLU A 126 -12.90 -1.64 -18.03
N LEU A 127 -12.83 -0.31 -17.97
CA LEU A 127 -13.22 0.47 -16.81
C LEU A 127 -14.70 0.26 -16.45
N ASN A 128 -15.59 0.28 -17.45
CA ASN A 128 -17.00 0.01 -17.25
C ASN A 128 -17.21 -1.41 -16.65
N THR A 129 -16.45 -2.40 -17.12
CA THR A 129 -16.47 -3.75 -16.57
C THR A 129 -15.98 -3.80 -15.12
N LEU A 130 -14.98 -2.98 -14.75
CA LEU A 130 -14.48 -2.90 -13.38
C LEU A 130 -15.47 -2.24 -12.41
N GLU A 131 -16.17 -1.20 -12.87
CA GLU A 131 -17.10 -0.44 -12.04
C GLU A 131 -18.45 -1.15 -11.88
N ASN A 132 -18.99 -1.68 -12.99
CA ASN A 132 -20.36 -2.21 -13.03
C ASN A 132 -20.43 -3.74 -13.14
N GLY A 133 -19.35 -4.39 -13.55
CA GLY A 133 -19.33 -5.85 -13.72
C GLY A 133 -19.32 -6.62 -12.41
N ARG A 134 -19.96 -7.80 -12.39
CA ARG A 134 -19.86 -8.75 -11.27
C ARG A 134 -18.43 -9.29 -11.14
N ARG A 135 -18.06 -9.78 -9.95
CA ARG A 135 -16.72 -10.36 -9.66
C ARG A 135 -16.25 -11.37 -10.72
N LYS A 136 -17.15 -12.20 -11.25
CA LYS A 136 -16.82 -13.18 -12.31
C LYS A 136 -16.32 -12.49 -13.59
N ALA A 137 -17.03 -11.47 -14.07
CA ALA A 137 -16.65 -10.72 -15.27
C ALA A 137 -15.31 -10.00 -15.08
N ARG A 138 -15.11 -9.35 -13.92
CA ARG A 138 -13.84 -8.70 -13.59
C ARG A 138 -12.66 -9.67 -13.51
N LYS A 139 -12.90 -10.86 -12.94
CA LYS A 139 -11.90 -11.93 -12.90
C LYS A 139 -11.58 -12.45 -14.31
N THR A 140 -12.57 -12.59 -15.18
CA THR A 140 -12.34 -12.96 -16.58
C THR A 140 -11.48 -11.89 -17.27
N LEU A 141 -11.86 -10.61 -17.14
CA LEU A 141 -11.08 -9.51 -17.70
C LEU A 141 -9.62 -9.51 -17.22
N ALA A 142 -9.39 -9.79 -15.94
CA ALA A 142 -8.04 -9.89 -15.39
C ALA A 142 -7.20 -11.00 -16.05
N ARG A 143 -7.81 -12.15 -16.36
CA ARG A 143 -7.15 -13.26 -17.06
C ARG A 143 -6.84 -12.91 -18.51
N ASP A 144 -7.72 -12.14 -19.14
CA ASP A 144 -7.58 -11.75 -20.54
C ASP A 144 -6.48 -10.71 -20.71
N LEU A 145 -6.34 -9.77 -19.76
CA LEU A 145 -5.37 -8.68 -19.83
C LEU A 145 -4.01 -8.99 -19.23
N PHE A 146 -3.93 -9.96 -18.31
CA PHE A 146 -2.70 -10.19 -17.55
C PHE A 146 -2.23 -11.63 -17.60
N GLU A 147 -0.90 -11.77 -17.59
CA GLU A 147 -0.18 -13.01 -17.38
C GLU A 147 0.53 -12.95 -16.02
N VAL A 148 0.59 -14.09 -15.32
CA VAL A 148 1.24 -14.21 -14.02
C VAL A 148 2.39 -15.18 -14.16
N VAL A 149 3.59 -14.70 -13.83
CA VAL A 149 4.82 -15.51 -13.80
C VAL A 149 5.23 -15.71 -12.35
N VAL A 150 5.58 -16.95 -12.00
CA VAL A 150 6.09 -17.28 -10.67
C VAL A 150 7.46 -17.89 -10.82
N ASP A 151 8.45 -17.24 -10.24
CA ASP A 151 9.78 -17.79 -10.10
C ASP A 151 10.03 -18.23 -8.65
N ARG A 152 10.62 -19.40 -8.47
CA ARG A 152 10.80 -20.02 -7.15
C ARG A 152 12.27 -19.96 -6.75
N ASP A 153 12.51 -19.32 -5.61
CA ASP A 153 13.79 -19.34 -4.91
C ASP A 153 13.63 -19.96 -3.51
N GLY A 154 13.76 -21.29 -3.45
CA GLY A 154 13.62 -22.07 -2.22
C GLY A 154 12.21 -22.00 -1.63
N ARG A 155 12.05 -21.23 -0.55
CA ARG A 155 10.76 -20.96 0.14
C ARG A 155 10.14 -19.62 -0.26
N ASN A 156 10.90 -18.77 -0.94
CA ASN A 156 10.42 -17.51 -1.47
C ASN A 156 10.01 -17.73 -2.92
N HIS A 157 8.94 -17.07 -3.33
CA HIS A 157 8.45 -17.11 -4.70
C HIS A 157 8.28 -15.67 -5.15
N ASN A 158 8.96 -15.28 -6.22
CA ASN A 158 8.75 -14.00 -6.85
C ASN A 158 7.53 -14.09 -7.77
N VAL A 159 6.47 -13.38 -7.43
CA VAL A 159 5.26 -13.31 -8.23
C VAL A 159 5.30 -12.04 -9.05
N MET A 160 5.27 -12.18 -10.37
CA MET A 160 5.27 -11.08 -11.32
C MET A 160 3.98 -11.07 -12.11
N ILE A 161 3.45 -9.88 -12.39
CA ILE A 161 2.33 -9.68 -13.28
C ILE A 161 2.76 -8.90 -14.51
N ILE A 162 2.37 -9.40 -15.68
CA ILE A 162 2.70 -8.82 -16.99
C ILE A 162 1.39 -8.50 -17.69
N LYS A 163 1.27 -7.30 -18.28
CA LYS A 163 0.14 -6.95 -19.13
C LYS A 163 0.39 -7.51 -20.54
N LYS A 164 -0.59 -8.21 -21.10
CA LYS A 164 -0.54 -8.78 -22.45
C LYS A 164 -0.73 -7.72 -23.52
#